data_AF-A0A444VS46-F1
#
_entry.id   AF-A0A444VS46-F1
#
_cell.length_a   1.000
_cell.length_b   1.000
_cell.length_c   1.000
_cell.angle_alpha   90.00
_cell.angle_beta   90.00
_cell.angle_gamma   90.00
#
_symmetry.space_group_name_H-M   'P 1'
#
loop_
_entity.id
_entity.type
_entity.pdbx_description
1 polymer ?
#
loop_
_entity_poly.entity_id
_entity_poly.type
_entity_poly.pdbx_seq_one_letter_code
_entity_poly.pdbx_strand_id
1 'polypeptide(L)'
;MGDTLKKIRLIRKTSKTFLGISALLMLVSTVALYFYLRNLLQDEVEEELRSTEARIESSLVENPELFQLSPVVEIQKVSRLGREVLKDTIIYDPSQDEMEEFRELSTFSAINGKNYRITVRALVVESENILIAVVISYLVIILLVFLFLFFAFRVLNGNTYRITGLKE
;
A
#
# COMPACT_ATOMS: atom_id res chain seq x y z
N MET A 1 -13.66 -24.28 -48.35
CA MET A 1 -13.46 -24.99 -47.05
C MET A 1 -12.05 -24.78 -46.45
N GLY A 2 -10.96 -25.01 -47.20
CA GLY A 2 -9.58 -25.00 -46.63
C GLY A 2 -9.05 -23.64 -46.16
N ASP A 3 -9.47 -22.54 -46.79
CA ASP A 3 -8.94 -21.20 -46.49
C ASP A 3 -9.50 -20.61 -45.18
N THR A 4 -10.77 -20.91 -44.88
CA THR A 4 -11.44 -20.55 -43.62
C THR A 4 -10.81 -21.27 -42.42
N LEU A 5 -10.48 -22.56 -42.57
CA LEU A 5 -9.79 -23.35 -41.54
C LEU A 5 -8.37 -22.83 -41.28
N LYS A 6 -7.66 -22.41 -42.33
CA LYS A 6 -6.31 -21.81 -42.23
C LYS A 6 -6.34 -20.47 -41.51
N LYS A 7 -7.34 -19.62 -41.78
CA LYS A 7 -7.55 -18.33 -41.12
C LYS A 7 -7.87 -18.48 -39.63
N ILE A 8 -8.76 -19.41 -39.26
CA ILE A 8 -9.08 -19.75 -37.87
C ILE A 8 -7.82 -20.26 -37.12
N ARG A 9 -7.01 -21.10 -37.79
CA ARG A 9 -5.75 -21.62 -37.22
C ARG A 9 -4.70 -20.53 -37.01
N LEU A 10 -4.64 -19.53 -37.90
CA LEU A 10 -3.77 -18.36 -37.74
C LEU A 10 -4.18 -17.49 -36.56
N ILE A 11 -5.47 -17.12 -36.49
CA ILE A 11 -6.02 -16.28 -35.40
C ILE A 11 -5.76 -16.94 -34.05
N ARG A 12 -6.03 -18.26 -33.94
CA ARG A 12 -5.80 -19.03 -32.71
C ARG A 12 -4.31 -19.12 -32.34
N LYS A 13 -3.40 -19.13 -33.32
CA LYS A 13 -1.95 -19.14 -33.09
C LYS A 13 -1.48 -17.78 -32.58
N THR A 14 -1.91 -16.69 -33.21
CA THR A 14 -1.58 -15.32 -32.80
C THR A 14 -2.06 -15.01 -31.39
N SER A 15 -3.29 -15.42 -31.02
CA SER A 15 -3.83 -15.23 -29.67
C SER A 15 -3.07 -16.01 -28.60
N LYS A 16 -2.54 -17.20 -28.90
CA LYS A 16 -1.71 -17.97 -27.95
C LYS A 16 -0.38 -17.31 -27.68
N THR A 17 0.30 -16.81 -28.71
CA THR A 17 1.55 -16.05 -28.55
C THR A 17 1.33 -14.74 -27.82
N PHE A 18 0.24 -14.02 -28.12
CA PHE A 18 -0.12 -12.81 -27.39
C PHE A 18 -0.33 -13.09 -25.90
N LEU A 19 -1.13 -14.09 -25.55
CA LEU A 19 -1.35 -14.48 -24.15
C LEU A 19 -0.05 -14.88 -23.43
N GLY A 20 0.83 -15.62 -24.10
CA GLY A 20 2.13 -16.00 -23.53
C GLY A 20 3.06 -14.81 -23.29
N ILE A 21 3.17 -13.90 -24.26
CA ILE A 21 3.98 -12.67 -24.13
C ILE A 21 3.41 -11.78 -23.03
N SER A 22 2.10 -11.59 -22.98
CA SER A 22 1.44 -10.79 -21.95
C SER A 22 1.62 -11.41 -20.55
N ALA A 23 1.54 -12.74 -20.42
CA ALA A 23 1.80 -13.41 -19.14
C ALA A 23 3.26 -13.23 -18.67
N LEU A 24 4.22 -13.31 -19.60
CA LEU A 24 5.63 -13.01 -19.30
C LEU A 24 5.81 -11.55 -18.86
N LEU A 25 5.21 -10.61 -19.59
CA LEU A 25 5.23 -9.19 -19.23
C LEU A 25 4.60 -8.93 -17.86
N MET A 26 3.51 -9.61 -17.51
CA MET A 26 2.88 -9.53 -16.19
C MET A 26 3.85 -9.97 -15.08
N LEU A 27 4.57 -11.07 -15.26
CA LEU A 27 5.54 -11.53 -14.25
C LEU A 27 6.69 -10.54 -14.10
N VAL A 28 7.26 -10.08 -15.22
CA VAL A 28 8.36 -9.10 -15.20
C VAL A 28 7.93 -7.78 -14.56
N SER A 29 6.75 -7.27 -14.90
CA SER A 29 6.21 -6.04 -14.34
C SER A 29 5.90 -6.16 -12.85
N THR A 30 5.39 -7.31 -12.39
CA THR A 30 5.19 -7.57 -10.95
C THR A 30 6.51 -7.52 -10.19
N VAL A 31 7.55 -8.18 -10.70
CA VAL A 31 8.89 -8.16 -10.09
C VAL A 31 9.46 -6.74 -10.06
N ALA A 32 9.36 -6.01 -11.17
CA ALA A 32 9.80 -4.62 -11.25
C ALA A 32 9.05 -3.72 -10.25
N LEU A 33 7.73 -3.85 -10.17
CA LEU A 33 6.88 -3.11 -9.24
C LEU A 33 7.25 -3.41 -7.78
N TYR A 34 7.48 -4.69 -7.44
CA TYR A 34 7.88 -5.09 -6.10
C TYR A 34 9.17 -4.40 -5.66
N PHE A 35 10.23 -4.43 -6.49
CA PHE A 35 11.49 -3.79 -6.15
C PHE A 35 11.36 -2.26 -6.08
N TYR A 36 10.60 -1.66 -6.99
CA TYR A 36 10.35 -0.22 -6.98
C TYR A 36 9.67 0.23 -5.68
N LEU A 37 8.53 -0.40 -5.35
CA LEU A 37 7.79 -0.07 -4.12
C LEU A 37 8.59 -0.41 -2.87
N ARG A 38 9.35 -1.51 -2.87
CA ARG A 38 10.19 -1.89 -1.74
C ARG A 38 11.22 -0.81 -1.45
N ASN A 39 11.92 -0.30 -2.47
CA ASN A 39 12.92 0.75 -2.27
C ASN A 39 12.24 2.04 -1.80
N LEU A 40 11.16 2.47 -2.47
CA LEU A 40 10.39 3.66 -2.10
C LEU A 40 9.94 3.62 -0.63
N LEU A 41 9.40 2.50 -0.18
CA LEU A 41 8.92 2.32 1.19
C LEU A 41 10.05 2.12 2.21
N GLN A 42 11.23 1.66 1.78
CA GLN A 42 12.42 1.60 2.63
C GLN A 42 13.00 3.00 2.86
N ASP A 43 13.04 3.83 1.82
CA ASP A 43 13.51 5.21 1.91
C ASP A 43 12.64 6.00 2.89
N GLU A 44 11.32 5.83 2.82
CA GLU A 44 10.34 6.42 3.77
C GLU A 44 10.61 6.03 5.23
N VAL A 45 10.88 4.74 5.50
CA VAL A 45 11.20 4.28 6.86
C VAL A 45 12.52 4.86 7.35
N GLU A 46 13.53 4.94 6.48
CA GLU A 46 14.82 5.55 6.84
C GLU A 46 14.65 7.05 7.15
N GLU A 47 13.82 7.74 6.38
CA GLU A 47 13.48 9.14 6.61
C GLU A 47 12.79 9.36 7.97
N GLU A 48 11.81 8.53 8.33
CA GLU A 48 11.17 8.56 9.66
C GLU A 48 12.19 8.39 10.79
N LEU A 49 13.11 7.42 10.65
CA LEU A 49 14.13 7.14 11.65
C LEU A 49 15.06 8.35 11.84
N ARG A 50 15.47 9.00 10.74
CA ARG A 50 16.31 10.20 10.76
C ARG A 50 15.59 11.40 11.35
N SER A 51 14.32 11.61 11.00
CA SER A 51 13.51 12.66 11.60
C SER A 51 13.35 12.44 13.12
N THR A 52 13.12 11.20 13.53
CA THR A 52 13.02 10.86 14.96
C THR A 52 14.34 11.06 15.71
N GLU A 53 15.47 10.67 15.12
CA GLU A 53 16.82 10.96 15.65
C GLU A 53 17.02 12.48 15.86
N ALA A 54 16.73 13.31 14.86
CA ALA A 54 16.85 14.76 14.95
C ALA A 54 15.92 15.39 16.01
N ARG A 55 14.70 14.84 16.17
CA ARG A 55 13.75 15.25 17.23
C ARG A 55 14.27 14.89 18.63
N ILE A 56 14.93 13.74 18.79
CA ILE A 56 15.57 13.36 20.05
C ILE A 56 16.72 14.31 20.36
N GLU A 57 17.61 14.56 19.39
CA GLU A 57 18.76 15.45 19.56
C GLU A 57 18.34 16.86 19.98
N SER A 58 17.37 17.46 19.29
CA SER A 58 16.84 18.79 19.62
C SER A 58 16.21 18.84 21.01
N SER A 59 15.42 17.81 21.37
CA SER A 59 14.78 17.74 22.70
C SER A 59 15.80 17.61 23.84
N LEU A 60 16.90 16.88 23.63
CA LEU A 60 17.97 16.73 24.62
C LEU A 60 18.77 18.02 24.83
N VAL A 61 18.95 18.83 23.77
CA VAL A 61 19.58 20.15 23.89
C VAL A 61 18.72 21.10 24.73
N GLU A 62 17.40 21.06 24.58
CA GLU A 62 16.48 21.94 25.30
C GLU A 62 16.20 21.52 26.75
N ASN A 63 16.00 20.22 27.01
CA ASN A 63 15.71 19.69 28.35
C ASN A 63 16.33 18.30 28.59
N PRO A 64 17.58 18.24 29.10
CA PRO A 64 18.30 16.98 29.31
C PRO A 64 17.62 15.96 30.24
N GLU A 65 16.71 16.41 31.11
CA GLU A 65 16.06 15.57 32.13
C GLU A 65 14.64 15.11 31.78
N LEU A 66 14.05 15.57 30.67
CA LEU A 66 12.68 15.24 30.28
C LEU A 66 12.67 14.51 28.92
N PHE A 67 12.38 13.21 28.95
CA PHE A 67 12.12 12.42 27.75
C PHE A 67 10.71 12.74 27.21
N GLN A 68 10.55 13.91 26.60
CA GLN A 68 9.36 14.28 25.84
C GLN A 68 9.72 14.26 24.37
N LEU A 69 9.27 13.25 23.64
CA LEU A 69 9.43 13.16 22.19
C LEU A 69 8.21 13.76 21.53
N SER A 70 7.98 15.06 21.71
CA SER A 70 6.90 15.73 20.99
C SER A 70 7.23 15.73 19.49
N PRO A 71 6.31 15.33 18.60
CA PRO A 71 4.90 15.01 18.84
C PRO A 71 4.59 13.52 19.07
N VAL A 72 5.55 12.60 18.94
CA VAL A 72 5.37 11.14 19.04
C VAL A 72 4.84 10.70 20.41
N VAL A 73 5.37 11.28 21.50
CA VAL A 73 4.97 10.96 22.88
C VAL A 73 4.84 12.23 23.70
N GLU A 74 3.70 12.38 24.34
CA GLU A 74 3.39 13.54 25.17
C GLU A 74 2.76 13.12 26.49
N ILE A 75 3.31 13.63 27.60
CA ILE A 75 2.83 13.32 28.96
C ILE A 75 2.44 14.61 29.65
N GLN A 76 1.16 14.78 29.92
CA GLN A 76 0.63 15.95 30.61
C GLN A 76 0.01 15.56 31.95
N LYS A 77 0.30 16.32 33.02
CA LYS A 77 -0.43 16.19 34.29
C LYS A 77 -1.83 16.76 34.12
N VAL A 78 -2.83 16.03 34.59
CA VAL A 78 -4.23 16.46 34.51
C VAL A 78 -4.90 16.42 35.87
N SER A 79 -5.92 17.25 36.08
CA SER A 79 -6.64 17.28 37.35
C SER A 79 -7.62 16.10 37.49
N ARG A 80 -8.17 15.61 36.37
CA ARG A 80 -9.19 14.55 36.33
C ARG A 80 -8.85 13.54 35.24
N LEU A 81 -9.16 12.27 35.49
CA LEU A 81 -9.05 11.21 34.48
C LEU A 81 -10.18 11.36 33.45
N GLY A 82 -9.83 11.18 32.19
CA GLY A 82 -10.76 11.15 31.06
C GLY A 82 -11.02 9.73 30.57
N ARG A 83 -11.64 9.64 29.39
CA ARG A 83 -11.78 8.38 28.63
C ARG A 83 -10.70 8.30 27.57
N GLU A 84 -10.37 7.08 27.17
CA GLU A 84 -9.52 6.84 26.02
C GLU A 84 -10.09 7.49 24.75
N VAL A 85 -9.22 8.10 23.94
CA VAL A 85 -9.57 8.68 22.65
C VAL A 85 -8.58 8.17 21.61
N LEU A 86 -9.12 7.58 20.55
CA LEU A 86 -8.38 7.16 19.35
C LEU A 86 -8.86 7.99 18.16
N LYS A 87 -7.95 8.68 17.48
CA LYS A 87 -8.28 9.53 16.32
C LYS A 87 -7.11 9.64 15.36
N ASP A 88 -7.39 10.11 14.15
CA ASP A 88 -6.37 10.57 13.22
C ASP A 88 -6.08 12.06 13.43
N THR A 89 -4.84 12.48 13.21
CA THR A 89 -4.41 13.87 13.31
C THR A 89 -3.31 14.15 12.29
N ILE A 90 -3.15 15.41 11.89
CA ILE A 90 -2.08 15.84 11.00
C ILE A 90 -1.13 16.73 11.81
N ILE A 91 0.17 16.51 11.67
CA ILE A 91 1.21 17.21 12.41
C ILE A 91 2.29 17.67 11.44
N TYR A 92 2.76 18.89 11.62
CA TYR A 92 3.84 19.43 10.82
C TYR A 92 5.19 18.90 11.31
N ASP A 93 5.97 18.30 10.40
CA ASP A 93 7.36 17.94 10.64
C ASP A 93 8.29 19.08 10.15
N PRO A 94 8.92 19.83 11.07
CA PRO A 94 9.81 20.92 10.70
C PRO A 94 11.13 20.46 10.06
N SER A 95 11.50 19.19 10.20
CA SER A 95 12.73 18.65 9.61
C SER A 95 12.62 18.43 8.11
N GLN A 96 11.39 18.13 7.64
CA GLN A 96 11.08 17.88 6.23
C GLN A 96 10.22 18.98 5.59
N ASP A 97 9.76 19.96 6.37
CA ASP A 97 8.83 21.01 5.89
C ASP A 97 7.54 20.42 5.30
N GLU A 98 6.98 19.40 5.97
CA GLU A 98 5.84 18.62 5.50
C GLU A 98 4.76 18.38 6.58
N MET A 99 3.52 18.16 6.14
CA MET A 99 2.41 17.75 7.01
C MET A 99 2.23 16.23 6.97
N GLU A 100 2.45 15.59 8.11
CA GLU A 100 2.40 14.14 8.27
C GLU A 100 1.11 13.66 8.94
N GLU A 101 0.58 12.51 8.51
CA GLU A 101 -0.59 11.86 9.11
C GLU A 101 -0.20 10.92 10.25
N PHE A 102 -0.85 11.09 11.39
CA PHE A 102 -0.64 10.28 12.59
C PHE A 102 -1.93 9.67 13.11
N ARG A 103 -1.82 8.42 13.60
CA ARG A 103 -2.80 7.80 14.47
C ARG A 103 -2.47 8.15 15.92
N GLU A 104 -3.36 8.87 16.60
CA GLU A 104 -3.20 9.31 17.98
C GLU A 104 -4.04 8.47 18.94
N LEU A 105 -3.39 7.95 19.98
CA LEU A 105 -4.01 7.33 21.15
C LEU A 105 -3.75 8.20 22.39
N SER A 106 -4.82 8.76 22.95
CA SER A 106 -4.80 9.46 24.24
C SER A 106 -5.41 8.58 25.33
N THR A 107 -4.63 8.24 26.35
CA THR A 107 -5.07 7.48 27.53
C THR A 107 -4.88 8.31 28.82
N PHE A 108 -5.56 7.89 29.89
CA PHE A 108 -5.52 8.57 31.18
C PHE A 108 -5.18 7.58 32.29
N SER A 109 -4.10 7.84 33.03
CA SER A 109 -3.57 6.94 34.05
C SER A 109 -3.21 7.67 35.34
N ALA A 110 -3.52 7.07 36.48
CA ALA A 110 -3.08 7.54 37.79
C ALA A 110 -1.79 6.84 38.20
N ILE A 111 -0.69 7.59 38.33
CA ILE A 111 0.65 7.07 38.64
C ILE A 111 1.21 7.87 39.81
N ASN A 112 1.63 7.18 40.88
CA ASN A 112 2.20 7.81 42.09
C ASN A 112 1.33 8.95 42.68
N GLY A 113 0.01 8.75 42.73
CA GLY A 113 -0.95 9.72 43.28
C GLY A 113 -1.19 10.96 42.41
N LYS A 114 -0.65 11.00 41.19
CA LYS A 114 -0.88 12.07 40.21
C LYS A 114 -1.56 11.48 38.98
N ASN A 115 -2.48 12.25 38.39
CA ASN A 115 -3.17 11.85 37.16
C ASN A 115 -2.42 12.39 35.96
N TYR A 116 -2.27 11.56 34.93
CA TYR A 116 -1.60 11.89 33.69
C TYR A 116 -2.49 11.58 32.50
N ARG A 117 -2.43 12.44 31.49
CA ARG A 117 -2.81 12.11 30.12
C ARG A 117 -1.54 11.70 29.39
N ILE A 118 -1.57 10.52 28.79
CA ILE A 118 -0.48 9.96 27.99
C ILE A 118 -1.00 9.91 26.57
N THR A 119 -0.37 10.67 25.68
CA THR A 119 -0.68 10.69 24.26
C THR A 119 0.48 10.05 23.51
N VAL A 120 0.18 9.03 22.72
CA VAL A 120 1.15 8.36 21.83
C VAL A 120 0.63 8.49 20.41
N ARG A 121 1.53 8.79 19.48
CA ARG A 121 1.23 9.00 18.07
C ARG A 121 2.14 8.12 17.24
N ALA A 122 1.57 7.45 16.25
CA ALA A 122 2.32 6.66 15.27
C ALA A 122 2.00 7.19 13.87
N LEU A 123 2.99 7.28 12.99
CA LEU A 123 2.75 7.60 11.59
C LEU A 123 1.80 6.58 10.97
N VAL A 124 0.90 7.03 10.09
CA VAL A 124 -0.10 6.16 9.44
C VAL A 124 0.54 5.30 8.33
N VAL A 125 1.84 5.44 8.09
CA VAL A 125 2.58 4.71 7.06
C VAL A 125 3.13 3.39 7.60
N GLU A 126 2.46 2.27 7.30
CA GLU A 126 2.98 0.92 7.57
C GLU A 126 3.54 0.30 6.27
N SER A 127 4.84 0.49 6.04
CA SER A 127 5.52 0.17 4.78
C SER A 127 5.36 -1.29 4.33
N GLU A 128 5.59 -2.27 5.20
CA GLU A 128 5.53 -3.69 4.80
C GLU A 128 4.11 -4.14 4.39
N ASN A 129 3.10 -3.76 5.17
CA ASN A 129 1.71 -4.11 4.88
C ASN A 129 1.22 -3.43 3.59
N ILE A 130 1.60 -2.17 3.37
CA ILE A 130 1.31 -1.45 2.14
C ILE A 130 1.97 -2.12 0.94
N LEU A 131 3.25 -2.49 1.03
CA LEU A 131 3.98 -3.18 -0.05
C LEU A 131 3.23 -4.44 -0.51
N ILE A 132 2.89 -5.31 0.43
CA ILE A 132 2.21 -6.58 0.13
C ILE A 132 0.81 -6.32 -0.42
N ALA A 133 0.05 -5.40 0.20
CA ALA A 133 -1.30 -5.07 -0.24
C ALA A 133 -1.34 -4.54 -1.67
N VAL A 134 -0.42 -3.64 -2.04
CA VAL A 134 -0.35 -3.07 -3.40
C VAL A 134 0.06 -4.13 -4.42
N VAL A 135 1.09 -4.94 -4.13
CA VAL A 135 1.57 -5.99 -5.05
C VAL A 135 0.50 -7.07 -5.28
N ILE A 136 -0.19 -7.52 -4.21
CA ILE A 136 -1.28 -8.49 -4.35
C ILE A 136 -2.46 -7.89 -5.12
N SER A 137 -2.84 -6.65 -4.81
CA SER A 137 -3.94 -5.97 -5.52
C SER A 137 -3.63 -5.84 -7.01
N TYR A 138 -2.41 -5.46 -7.35
CA TYR A 138 -1.92 -5.40 -8.74
C TYR A 138 -2.03 -6.75 -9.44
N LEU A 139 -1.55 -7.83 -8.80
CA LEU A 139 -1.65 -9.20 -9.34
C LEU A 139 -3.10 -9.63 -9.56
N VAL A 140 -3.99 -9.37 -8.60
CA VAL A 140 -5.42 -9.70 -8.72
C VAL A 140 -6.06 -8.94 -9.87
N ILE A 141 -5.81 -7.64 -9.98
CA ILE A 141 -6.35 -6.80 -11.06
C ILE A 141 -5.88 -7.32 -12.42
N ILE A 142 -4.60 -7.61 -12.58
CA ILE A 142 -4.09 -8.12 -13.86
C ILE A 142 -4.68 -9.50 -14.17
N LEU A 143 -4.75 -10.40 -13.19
CA LEU A 143 -5.35 -11.72 -13.38
C LEU A 143 -6.81 -11.60 -13.82
N LEU A 144 -7.58 -10.69 -13.22
CA LEU A 144 -8.96 -10.40 -13.64
C LEU A 144 -9.03 -9.87 -15.08
N VAL A 145 -8.11 -8.99 -15.49
CA VAL A 145 -8.00 -8.53 -16.88
C VAL A 145 -7.73 -9.69 -17.82
N PHE A 146 -6.82 -10.60 -17.47
CA PHE A 146 -6.56 -11.80 -18.28
C PHE A 146 -7.78 -12.74 -18.38
N LEU A 147 -8.47 -12.98 -17.27
CA LEU A 147 -9.70 -13.79 -17.26
C LEU A 147 -10.79 -13.15 -18.11
N PHE A 148 -10.96 -11.83 -18.01
CA PHE A 148 -11.91 -11.08 -18.83
C PHE A 148 -11.57 -11.20 -20.33
N LEU A 149 -10.32 -10.98 -20.71
CA LEU A 149 -9.86 -11.12 -22.09
C LEU A 149 -10.06 -12.56 -22.60
N PHE A 150 -9.77 -13.57 -21.77
CA PHE A 150 -9.98 -14.97 -22.11
C PHE A 150 -11.45 -15.29 -22.34
N PHE A 151 -12.34 -14.82 -21.47
CA PHE A 151 -13.79 -15.03 -21.60
C PHE A 151 -14.37 -14.29 -22.80
N ALA A 152 -14.02 -13.02 -22.97
CA ALA A 152 -14.43 -12.22 -24.13
C ALA A 152 -14.03 -12.92 -25.44
N PHE A 153 -12.77 -13.38 -25.52
CA PHE A 153 -12.28 -14.13 -26.68
C PHE A 153 -13.04 -15.45 -26.89
N ARG A 154 -13.43 -16.16 -25.82
CA ARG A 154 -14.25 -17.38 -25.93
C ARG A 154 -15.64 -17.08 -26.49
N VAL A 155 -16.31 -16.03 -26.01
CA VAL A 155 -17.66 -15.64 -26.45
C VAL A 155 -17.66 -15.19 -27.92
N LEU A 156 -16.72 -14.32 -28.30
CA LEU A 156 -16.56 -13.85 -29.69
C LEU A 156 -16.31 -15.02 -30.67
N ASN A 157 -15.46 -15.98 -30.29
CA ASN A 157 -15.22 -17.16 -31.12
C ASN A 157 -16.42 -18.11 -31.17
N GLY A 158 -17.12 -18.33 -30.04
CA GLY A 158 -18.30 -19.20 -29.98
C GLY A 158 -19.45 -18.69 -30.86
N ASN A 159 -19.66 -17.38 -30.93
CA ASN A 159 -20.73 -16.79 -31.72
C ASN A 159 -20.45 -16.87 -33.25
N THR A 160 -19.18 -16.91 -33.65
CA THR A 160 -18.79 -17.03 -35.06
C THR A 160 -19.16 -18.39 -35.66
N TYR A 161 -19.16 -19.47 -34.87
CA TYR A 161 -19.61 -20.80 -35.29
C TYR A 161 -21.14 -20.91 -35.42
N ARG A 162 -21.90 -20.06 -34.70
CA ARG A 162 -23.36 -20.05 -34.75
C ARG A 162 -23.93 -19.30 -35.95
N ILE A 163 -23.18 -18.36 -36.52
CA ILE A 163 -23.61 -17.52 -37.64
C ILE A 163 -23.20 -18.12 -39.00
N THR A 164 -22.19 -18.99 -39.06
CA THR A 164 -21.72 -19.61 -40.31
C THR A 164 -22.31 -21.00 -40.62
N GLY A 165 -23.25 -21.51 -39.82
CA GLY A 165 -24.11 -22.64 -40.23
C GLY A 165 -23.39 -23.92 -40.63
N LEU A 166 -22.21 -24.25 -40.07
CA LEU A 166 -21.61 -25.57 -40.23
C LEU A 166 -22.20 -26.52 -39.19
N LYS A 167 -23.44 -26.93 -39.47
CA LYS A 167 -24.07 -28.11 -38.89
C LYS A 167 -24.30 -29.09 -40.04
N GLU A 168 -23.23 -29.77 -40.45
CA GLU A 168 -23.28 -31.08 -41.10
C GLU A 168 -22.18 -31.95 -40.50
#